data_AF-A0AAW6CUJ4-F1
#
_entry.id   AF-A0AAW6CUJ4-F1
#
_cell.length_a   1.000
_cell.length_b   1.000
_cell.length_c   1.000
_cell.angle_alpha   90.00
_cell.angle_beta   90.00
_cell.angle_gamma   90.00
#
_symmetry.space_group_name_H-M   'P 1'
#
loop_
_entity.id
_entity.type
_entity.pdbx_description
1 polymer ?
#
loop_
_entity_poly.entity_id
_entity_poly.type
_entity_poly.pdbx_seq_one_letter_code
_entity_poly.pdbx_strand_id
1 'polypeptide(L)'
;MKVTVKKSRTRFIAIAAALICTLSLTACNSNGTSSQTESSNTVNSSVSADSSSSNNSYEAWSDEIVLSNIIPEVKGTVDHTYENTEEELWITFKSVDDSQYKDYLTACKNRGFTVEEKTDSLGYTAFNADGYQIELTYFGSSEDLTILLKAPMEMDEIIFPIGQAGNAVPKPKSTFGKIDYERDDRFSLYLGNTPKADYNEYVTACIDKGFTVGYRKDDKFYYAYNADGWYVSLEYVGFNVMRIDVRPPEEPDESEQSSDASKPETTNAPETSKPAEADASGLRSDFKEAMDNYESFMNDYVDFMKKYQANPTDLSLITDYATYINKYNELSQSFEKWDSSDMNDAETAYYLEVQTRVNNKLLEVSQ
;
A
#
# COMPACT_ATOMS: atom_id res chain seq x y z
N MET A 1 -24.38 26.31 -8.04
CA MET A 1 -22.95 26.06 -8.30
C MET A 1 -22.82 24.60 -8.73
N LYS A 2 -22.15 24.31 -9.85
CA LYS A 2 -21.84 22.92 -10.24
C LYS A 2 -20.56 22.51 -9.51
N VAL A 3 -20.62 21.47 -8.68
CA VAL A 3 -19.42 20.83 -8.11
C VAL A 3 -18.87 19.88 -9.17
N THR A 4 -17.68 20.17 -9.69
CA THR A 4 -17.03 19.31 -10.71
C THR A 4 -16.18 18.26 -9.99
N VAL A 5 -16.65 17.00 -9.96
CA VAL A 5 -16.01 15.89 -9.24
C VAL A 5 -14.83 15.32 -10.05
N LYS A 6 -13.83 16.17 -10.32
CA LYS A 6 -12.74 15.89 -11.27
C LYS A 6 -11.56 15.08 -10.68
N LYS A 7 -11.84 14.13 -9.78
CA LYS A 7 -10.81 13.41 -8.99
C LYS A 7 -11.16 11.95 -8.67
N SER A 8 -11.72 11.26 -9.65
CA SER A 8 -12.15 9.86 -9.57
C SER A 8 -10.97 8.86 -9.59
N ARG A 9 -10.32 8.67 -10.75
CA ARG A 9 -9.49 7.48 -11.06
C ARG A 9 -8.51 7.01 -9.99
N THR A 10 -7.70 7.90 -9.39
CA THR A 10 -6.68 7.52 -8.39
C THR A 10 -7.28 7.00 -7.07
N ARG A 11 -8.54 7.31 -6.77
CA ARG A 11 -9.21 6.83 -5.53
C ARG A 11 -9.82 5.44 -5.69
N PHE A 12 -10.30 5.08 -6.88
CA PHE A 12 -10.97 3.79 -7.09
C PHE A 12 -10.02 2.60 -7.01
N ILE A 13 -8.86 2.68 -7.68
CA ILE A 13 -7.84 1.61 -7.62
C ILE A 13 -7.29 1.48 -6.18
N ALA A 14 -7.11 2.60 -5.48
CA ALA A 14 -6.61 2.59 -4.10
C ALA A 14 -7.58 1.95 -3.10
N ILE A 15 -8.89 2.16 -3.24
CA ILE A 15 -9.90 1.59 -2.32
C ILE A 15 -10.03 0.07 -2.50
N ALA A 16 -10.02 -0.42 -3.75
CA ALA A 16 -10.05 -1.86 -4.02
C ALA A 16 -8.75 -2.57 -3.57
N ALA A 17 -7.58 -1.98 -3.84
CA ALA A 17 -6.29 -2.55 -3.44
C ALA A 17 -6.09 -2.55 -1.91
N ALA A 18 -6.52 -1.50 -1.21
CA ALA A 18 -6.38 -1.40 0.25
C ALA A 18 -7.13 -2.53 0.99
N LEU A 19 -8.37 -2.83 0.58
CA LEU A 19 -9.18 -3.90 1.17
C LEU A 19 -8.57 -5.31 0.97
N ILE A 20 -7.92 -5.55 -0.17
CA ILE A 20 -7.28 -6.85 -0.49
C ILE A 20 -5.96 -7.03 0.29
N CYS A 21 -5.16 -5.95 0.41
CA CYS A 21 -3.88 -5.99 1.11
C CYS A 21 -4.04 -6.19 2.63
N THR A 22 -5.06 -5.60 3.27
CA THR A 22 -5.24 -5.69 4.73
C THR A 22 -5.57 -7.09 5.26
N LEU A 23 -6.01 -8.01 4.40
CA LEU A 23 -6.56 -9.31 4.85
C LEU A 23 -5.75 -10.53 4.37
N SER A 24 -4.72 -10.32 3.54
CA SER A 24 -3.81 -11.37 3.08
C SER A 24 -2.72 -11.70 4.12
N LEU A 25 -2.45 -10.82 5.09
CA LEU A 25 -1.40 -10.98 6.12
C LEU A 25 -1.85 -11.80 7.34
N THR A 26 -3.15 -11.81 7.66
CA THR A 26 -3.69 -12.53 8.84
C THR A 26 -3.73 -14.05 8.66
N ALA A 27 -3.64 -14.55 7.41
CA ALA A 27 -3.85 -15.96 7.09
C ALA A 27 -2.59 -16.85 7.17
N CYS A 28 -1.39 -16.29 7.35
CA CYS A 28 -0.13 -17.01 7.23
C CYS A 28 0.62 -17.30 8.55
N ASN A 29 0.22 -16.70 9.68
CA ASN A 29 1.07 -16.70 10.90
C ASN A 29 0.62 -17.65 12.03
N SER A 30 -0.05 -18.77 11.70
CA SER A 30 -0.43 -19.81 12.67
C SER A 30 0.04 -21.21 12.26
N ASN A 31 1.35 -21.45 12.26
CA ASN A 31 1.94 -22.80 12.24
C ASN A 31 3.36 -22.85 12.85
N GLY A 32 3.47 -22.51 14.13
CA GLY A 32 4.68 -22.74 14.93
C GLY A 32 4.66 -24.12 15.60
N THR A 33 5.26 -25.13 14.97
CA THR A 33 5.32 -26.50 15.50
C THR A 33 6.16 -26.60 16.78
N SER A 34 5.50 -26.75 17.94
CA SER A 34 6.16 -27.07 19.21
C SER A 34 6.31 -28.58 19.41
N SER A 35 7.49 -29.12 19.13
CA SER A 35 7.87 -30.50 19.51
C SER A 35 8.36 -30.56 20.96
N GLN A 36 7.53 -31.08 21.87
CA GLN A 36 7.98 -31.50 23.21
C GLN A 36 8.19 -33.01 23.27
N THR A 37 9.35 -33.42 23.77
CA THR A 37 9.64 -34.81 24.17
C THR A 37 9.19 -35.06 25.60
N GLU A 38 8.44 -36.15 25.82
CA GLU A 38 7.87 -36.56 27.10
C GLU A 38 8.92 -36.95 28.16
N SER A 39 8.55 -36.86 29.45
CA SER A 39 8.62 -38.01 30.38
C SER A 39 7.88 -37.79 31.72
N SER A 40 6.74 -38.49 31.85
CA SER A 40 6.28 -39.24 33.05
C SER A 40 5.72 -38.56 34.32
N ASN A 41 4.41 -38.82 34.55
CA ASN A 41 3.75 -39.26 35.80
C ASN A 41 3.69 -38.30 37.03
N THR A 42 2.64 -38.18 37.87
CA THR A 42 1.21 -38.62 37.96
C THR A 42 0.58 -37.84 39.17
N VAL A 43 -0.73 -37.70 39.46
CA VAL A 43 -2.03 -38.31 39.02
C VAL A 43 -3.20 -37.35 39.39
N ASN A 44 -4.40 -37.53 38.78
CA ASN A 44 -5.76 -37.04 39.14
C ASN A 44 -5.95 -35.65 39.80
N SER A 45 -6.88 -34.81 39.31
CA SER A 45 -8.32 -35.13 39.39
C SER A 45 -9.17 -34.44 38.32
N SER A 46 -10.18 -35.15 37.81
CA SER A 46 -11.07 -34.72 36.73
C SER A 46 -12.41 -34.15 37.22
N VAL A 47 -12.80 -32.97 36.74
CA VAL A 47 -14.20 -32.59 36.44
C VAL A 47 -14.17 -31.73 35.15
N SER A 48 -15.11 -31.95 34.24
CA SER A 48 -15.07 -31.40 32.87
C SER A 48 -16.09 -30.27 32.63
N ALA A 49 -15.75 -29.40 31.67
CA ALA A 49 -16.61 -28.42 30.99
C ALA A 49 -17.18 -27.27 31.86
N ASP A 50 -17.38 -26.05 31.37
CA ASP A 50 -17.48 -25.57 29.97
C ASP A 50 -17.08 -24.07 29.85
N SER A 51 -17.17 -23.52 28.64
CA SER A 51 -17.14 -22.09 28.24
C SER A 51 -15.78 -21.38 28.06
N SER A 52 -15.43 -21.23 26.78
CA SER A 52 -14.96 -20.00 26.12
C SER A 52 -14.54 -18.80 26.99
N SER A 53 -13.26 -18.43 26.89
CA SER A 53 -12.83 -17.03 26.98
C SER A 53 -11.64 -16.79 26.05
N SER A 54 -11.81 -15.90 25.08
CA SER A 54 -10.73 -15.31 24.31
C SER A 54 -10.03 -14.28 25.21
N ASN A 55 -8.85 -14.63 25.72
CA ASN A 55 -8.04 -13.72 26.53
C ASN A 55 -7.34 -12.67 25.65
N ASN A 56 -8.10 -11.70 25.15
CA ASN A 56 -7.52 -10.41 24.76
C ASN A 56 -7.29 -9.60 26.05
N SER A 57 -6.18 -9.86 26.73
CA SER A 57 -5.68 -8.98 27.77
C SER A 57 -5.07 -7.74 27.10
N TYR A 58 -5.86 -6.68 27.03
CA TYR A 58 -5.41 -5.34 26.65
C TYR A 58 -4.30 -4.89 27.60
N GLU A 59 -3.06 -4.84 27.11
CA GLU A 59 -1.91 -4.42 27.93
C GLU A 59 -1.74 -2.89 27.93
N ALA A 60 -1.22 -2.36 29.03
CA ALA A 60 -0.85 -0.95 29.11
C ALA A 60 0.49 -0.69 28.41
N TRP A 61 0.81 0.58 28.18
CA TRP A 61 2.14 0.98 27.72
C TRP A 61 3.24 0.37 28.60
N SER A 62 4.27 -0.21 27.98
CA SER A 62 5.33 -0.95 28.66
C SER A 62 6.72 -0.61 28.11
N ASP A 63 7.76 -0.91 28.90
CA ASP A 63 9.16 -0.81 28.49
C ASP A 63 9.57 -1.86 27.43
N GLU A 64 8.67 -2.77 27.06
CA GLU A 64 8.88 -3.77 25.99
C GLU A 64 8.62 -3.20 24.58
N ILE A 65 8.03 -2.01 24.49
CA ILE A 65 7.91 -1.24 23.24
C ILE A 65 9.29 -0.64 22.93
N VAL A 66 9.97 -1.15 21.91
CA VAL A 66 11.41 -0.91 21.65
C VAL A 66 11.73 0.57 21.42
N LEU A 67 10.89 1.28 20.67
CA LEU A 67 11.06 2.72 20.36
C LEU A 67 10.25 3.65 21.28
N SER A 68 9.80 3.17 22.45
CA SER A 68 8.98 3.93 23.41
C SER A 68 9.62 5.21 23.94
N ASN A 69 10.96 5.30 23.97
CA ASN A 69 11.69 6.49 24.38
C ASN A 69 11.59 7.64 23.35
N ILE A 70 11.44 7.32 22.06
CA ILE A 70 11.40 8.27 20.94
C ILE A 70 10.06 9.03 20.87
N ILE A 71 8.97 8.43 21.35
CA ILE A 71 7.61 8.98 21.28
C ILE A 71 6.99 9.19 22.67
N PRO A 72 5.88 9.95 22.81
CA PRO A 72 5.16 10.04 24.08
C PRO A 72 4.50 8.72 24.47
N GLU A 73 4.18 8.59 25.76
CA GLU A 73 3.30 7.53 26.25
C GLU A 73 1.87 7.74 25.74
N VAL A 74 1.24 6.69 25.20
CA VAL A 74 -0.16 6.71 24.78
C VAL A 74 -1.06 6.32 25.95
N LYS A 75 -2.08 7.13 26.25
CA LYS A 75 -3.04 6.91 27.35
C LYS A 75 -4.21 5.98 26.99
N GLY A 76 -3.98 5.06 26.06
CA GLY A 76 -4.92 4.00 25.65
C GLY A 76 -4.38 2.63 26.05
N THR A 77 -5.01 1.57 25.57
CA THR A 77 -4.51 0.19 25.75
C THR A 77 -4.01 -0.37 24.43
N VAL A 78 -2.92 -1.15 24.46
CA VAL A 78 -2.41 -1.85 23.28
C VAL A 78 -3.47 -2.85 22.80
N ASP A 79 -3.78 -2.80 21.51
CA ASP A 79 -4.74 -3.66 20.82
C ASP A 79 -4.03 -4.64 19.87
N HIS A 80 -3.09 -4.11 19.09
CA HIS A 80 -2.27 -4.92 18.19
C HIS A 80 -0.89 -4.32 17.96
N THR A 81 0.12 -5.18 17.93
CA THR A 81 1.49 -4.83 17.55
C THR A 81 1.82 -5.61 16.28
N TYR A 82 2.03 -4.90 15.18
CA TYR A 82 2.39 -5.47 13.89
C TYR A 82 3.91 -5.60 13.75
N GLU A 83 4.64 -4.62 14.25
CA GLU A 83 6.11 -4.59 14.25
C GLU A 83 6.63 -3.91 15.52
N ASN A 84 7.73 -4.42 16.10
CA ASN A 84 8.35 -3.87 17.31
C ASN A 84 9.86 -4.16 17.32
N THR A 85 10.60 -3.39 16.54
CA THR A 85 12.06 -3.51 16.36
C THR A 85 12.74 -2.17 16.60
N GLU A 86 14.07 -2.16 16.56
CA GLU A 86 14.86 -0.92 16.59
C GLU A 86 14.73 -0.11 15.28
N GLU A 87 14.28 -0.73 14.18
CA GLU A 87 14.07 -0.08 12.87
C GLU A 87 12.63 0.45 12.69
N GLU A 88 11.63 -0.29 13.16
CA GLU A 88 10.21 0.03 12.99
C GLU A 88 9.36 -0.40 14.19
N LEU A 89 8.48 0.50 14.63
CA LEU A 89 7.40 0.23 15.57
C LEU A 89 6.07 0.53 14.87
N TRP A 90 5.23 -0.50 14.70
CA TRP A 90 3.89 -0.38 14.16
C TRP A 90 2.88 -1.00 15.14
N ILE A 91 2.10 -0.14 15.79
CA ILE A 91 1.26 -0.50 16.94
C ILE A 91 -0.07 0.27 16.92
N THR A 92 -1.16 -0.38 17.32
CA THR A 92 -2.50 0.20 17.46
C THR A 92 -2.92 0.19 18.93
N PHE A 93 -3.49 1.31 19.38
CA PHE A 93 -4.07 1.51 20.69
C PHE A 93 -5.58 1.74 20.59
N LYS A 94 -6.34 1.10 21.48
CA LYS A 94 -7.79 1.31 21.71
C LYS A 94 -8.01 2.31 22.85
N SER A 95 -9.25 2.82 22.93
CA SER A 95 -9.70 3.75 23.97
C SER A 95 -8.84 5.00 24.06
N VAL A 96 -8.49 5.55 22.89
CA VAL A 96 -7.90 6.88 22.74
C VAL A 96 -9.01 7.81 22.24
N ASP A 97 -9.54 8.64 23.14
CA ASP A 97 -10.57 9.61 22.82
C ASP A 97 -10.03 10.82 22.04
N ASP A 98 -10.97 11.61 21.54
CA ASP A 98 -10.76 12.79 20.71
C ASP A 98 -9.88 13.87 21.38
N SER A 99 -9.85 13.94 22.71
CA SER A 99 -8.99 14.82 23.49
C SER A 99 -7.62 14.21 23.72
N GLN A 100 -7.57 12.92 24.06
CA GLN A 100 -6.33 12.17 24.26
C GLN A 100 -5.47 12.15 22.99
N TYR A 101 -6.08 11.97 21.80
CA TYR A 101 -5.37 12.09 20.53
C TYR A 101 -4.80 13.50 20.29
N LYS A 102 -5.54 14.56 20.60
CA LYS A 102 -5.07 15.96 20.43
C LYS A 102 -3.92 16.28 21.38
N ASP A 103 -3.98 15.80 22.62
CA ASP A 103 -2.90 15.91 23.60
C ASP A 103 -1.67 15.11 23.15
N TYR A 104 -1.87 13.89 22.64
CA TYR A 104 -0.81 13.03 22.14
C TYR A 104 -0.09 13.62 20.93
N LEU A 105 -0.83 14.09 19.91
CA LEU A 105 -0.28 14.80 18.76
C LEU A 105 0.53 16.04 19.19
N THR A 106 0.04 16.79 20.18
CA THR A 106 0.78 17.92 20.76
C THR A 106 2.07 17.47 21.44
N ALA A 107 2.04 16.34 22.15
CA ALA A 107 3.23 15.75 22.77
C ALA A 107 4.25 15.21 21.75
N CYS A 108 3.81 14.67 20.61
CA CYS A 108 4.68 14.29 19.50
C CYS A 108 5.40 15.53 18.92
N LYS A 109 4.66 16.61 18.65
CA LYS A 109 5.25 17.88 18.19
C LYS A 109 6.25 18.45 19.20
N ASN A 110 5.97 18.34 20.50
CA ASN A 110 6.90 18.74 21.57
C ASN A 110 8.16 17.86 21.65
N ARG A 111 8.12 16.61 21.16
CA ARG A 111 9.32 15.76 20.92
C ARG A 111 10.03 16.06 19.60
N GLY A 112 9.65 17.13 18.89
CA GLY A 112 10.34 17.62 17.70
C GLY A 112 9.83 17.05 16.38
N PHE A 113 8.84 16.14 16.39
CA PHE A 113 8.14 15.69 15.18
C PHE A 113 7.38 16.86 14.56
N THR A 114 8.07 17.59 13.68
CA THR A 114 7.65 18.88 13.10
C THR A 114 8.33 19.16 11.75
N VAL A 115 9.38 18.40 11.41
CA VAL A 115 10.12 18.53 10.15
C VAL A 115 9.29 17.90 9.03
N GLU A 116 9.11 18.63 7.93
CA GLU A 116 8.25 18.24 6.79
C GLU A 116 6.83 17.78 7.19
N GLU A 117 6.25 18.39 8.24
CA GLU A 117 4.96 17.95 8.75
C GLU A 117 3.81 18.09 7.73
N LYS A 118 2.96 17.05 7.68
CA LYS A 118 1.75 17.00 6.85
C LYS A 118 0.62 16.41 7.68
N THR A 119 -0.52 17.10 7.66
CA THR A 119 -1.80 16.62 8.21
C THR A 119 -2.81 16.48 7.10
N ASP A 120 -3.60 15.41 7.10
CA ASP A 120 -4.78 15.28 6.24
C ASP A 120 -5.97 14.71 7.03
N SER A 121 -6.99 14.17 6.34
CA SER A 121 -8.22 13.69 6.97
C SER A 121 -8.08 12.36 7.70
N LEU A 122 -7.01 11.61 7.47
CA LEU A 122 -6.78 10.29 8.06
C LEU A 122 -5.69 10.32 9.14
N GLY A 123 -4.74 11.27 9.04
CA GLY A 123 -3.62 11.26 9.95
C GLY A 123 -2.67 12.47 9.93
N TYR A 124 -1.57 12.28 10.65
CA TYR A 124 -0.45 13.19 10.78
C TYR A 124 0.86 12.48 10.47
N THR A 125 1.73 13.10 9.68
CA THR A 125 3.06 12.58 9.34
C THR A 125 4.11 13.67 9.54
N ALA A 126 5.26 13.35 10.13
CA ALA A 126 6.39 14.26 10.29
C ALA A 126 7.69 13.52 10.61
N PHE A 127 8.81 14.21 10.46
CA PHE A 127 10.11 13.77 10.98
C PHE A 127 10.51 14.56 12.23
N ASN A 128 11.32 13.97 13.10
CA ASN A 128 12.06 14.71 14.13
C ASN A 128 13.45 15.16 13.62
N ALA A 129 14.23 15.84 14.46
CA ALA A 129 15.55 16.37 14.06
C ALA A 129 16.62 15.28 13.83
N ASP A 130 16.43 14.09 14.40
CA ASP A 130 17.35 12.95 14.29
C ASP A 130 17.02 12.05 13.08
N GLY A 131 15.88 12.30 12.41
CA GLY A 131 15.44 11.60 11.19
C GLY A 131 14.42 10.49 11.40
N TYR A 132 13.93 10.28 12.63
CA TYR A 132 12.81 9.37 12.87
C TYR A 132 11.55 9.91 12.18
N GLN A 133 10.82 9.04 11.48
CA GLN A 133 9.54 9.37 10.85
C GLN A 133 8.40 8.84 11.71
N ILE A 134 7.42 9.70 12.05
CA ILE A 134 6.17 9.27 12.66
C ILE A 134 5.02 9.43 11.67
N GLU A 135 4.13 8.44 11.66
CA GLU A 135 2.81 8.46 11.03
C GLU A 135 1.76 8.06 12.08
N LEU A 136 0.77 8.91 12.26
CA LEU A 136 -0.34 8.74 13.19
C LEU A 136 -1.63 8.65 12.39
N THR A 137 -2.32 7.51 12.45
CA THR A 137 -3.67 7.35 11.91
C THR A 137 -4.66 7.28 13.06
N TYR A 138 -5.74 8.08 13.01
CA TYR A 138 -6.70 8.16 14.12
C TYR A 138 -8.15 8.04 13.64
N PHE A 139 -8.88 7.08 14.21
CA PHE A 139 -10.30 6.84 13.93
C PHE A 139 -11.16 7.08 15.17
N GLY A 140 -11.57 8.34 15.39
CA GLY A 140 -12.38 8.71 16.56
C GLY A 140 -13.77 8.05 16.65
N SER A 141 -14.25 7.36 15.61
CA SER A 141 -15.46 6.53 15.67
C SER A 141 -15.26 5.20 16.40
N SER A 142 -14.02 4.72 16.49
CA SER A 142 -13.64 3.49 17.20
C SER A 142 -12.62 3.73 18.31
N GLU A 143 -12.24 4.99 18.55
CA GLU A 143 -11.21 5.43 19.52
C GLU A 143 -9.85 4.76 19.29
N ASP A 144 -9.53 4.53 18.01
CA ASP A 144 -8.32 3.85 17.56
C ASP A 144 -7.22 4.83 17.16
N LEU A 145 -6.03 4.67 17.75
CA LEU A 145 -4.80 5.35 17.35
C LEU A 145 -3.77 4.32 16.88
N THR A 146 -3.48 4.30 15.58
CA THR A 146 -2.35 3.56 15.02
C THR A 146 -1.14 4.48 14.90
N ILE A 147 0.00 4.02 15.41
CA ILE A 147 1.30 4.66 15.29
C ILE A 147 2.18 3.78 14.44
N LEU A 148 2.76 4.37 13.39
CA LEU A 148 3.89 3.83 12.65
C LEU A 148 5.08 4.78 12.87
N LEU A 149 6.12 4.29 13.51
CA LEU A 149 7.35 5.02 13.81
C LEU A 149 8.52 4.27 13.18
N LYS A 150 9.26 4.94 12.30
CA LYS A 150 10.43 4.38 11.62
C LYS A 150 11.69 5.09 12.07
N ALA A 151 12.74 4.32 12.31
CA ALA A 151 14.09 4.83 12.57
C ALA A 151 14.68 5.54 11.34
N PRO A 152 15.69 6.41 11.52
CA PRO A 152 16.44 6.97 10.40
C PRO A 152 17.10 5.84 9.60
N MET A 153 17.06 5.92 8.27
CA MET A 153 17.71 4.93 7.42
C MET A 153 19.24 4.98 7.59
N GLU A 154 19.84 3.85 7.96
CA GLU A 154 21.30 3.71 7.97
C GLU A 154 21.88 3.88 6.55
N MET A 155 22.93 4.69 6.45
CA MET A 155 23.58 5.10 5.20
C MET A 155 25.07 5.35 5.42
N ASP A 156 25.87 5.14 4.37
CA ASP A 156 27.32 5.31 4.34
C ASP A 156 27.77 6.06 3.08
N GLU A 157 29.07 6.34 2.93
CA GLU A 157 29.61 6.76 1.63
C GLU A 157 29.50 5.61 0.61
N ILE A 158 28.85 5.87 -0.52
CA ILE A 158 28.68 4.93 -1.62
C ILE A 158 29.41 5.39 -2.89
N ILE A 159 29.86 4.41 -3.68
CA ILE A 159 30.27 4.64 -5.06
C ILE A 159 29.01 4.54 -5.92
N PHE A 160 28.71 5.57 -6.71
CA PHE A 160 27.57 5.55 -7.62
C PHE A 160 27.74 4.44 -8.68
N PRO A 161 26.68 3.66 -9.00
CA PRO A 161 26.76 2.53 -9.93
C PRO A 161 27.48 2.85 -11.24
N ILE A 162 28.31 1.91 -11.70
CA ILE A 162 29.19 2.08 -12.87
C ILE A 162 28.80 1.22 -14.08
N GLY A 163 27.82 0.32 -13.91
CA GLY A 163 27.28 -0.51 -14.99
C GLY A 163 26.47 0.28 -16.03
N GLN A 164 25.91 -0.42 -17.02
CA GLN A 164 25.05 0.17 -18.06
C GLN A 164 23.95 1.09 -17.48
N ALA A 165 23.24 0.65 -16.45
CA ALA A 165 22.20 1.43 -15.77
C ALA A 165 22.75 2.73 -15.16
N GLY A 166 23.92 2.68 -14.51
CA GLY A 166 24.57 3.85 -13.93
C GLY A 166 25.03 4.87 -14.97
N ASN A 167 25.36 4.42 -16.19
CA ASN A 167 25.74 5.31 -17.30
C ASN A 167 24.53 5.88 -18.07
N ALA A 168 23.36 5.24 -17.96
CA ALA A 168 22.12 5.68 -18.59
C ALA A 168 21.58 6.99 -17.96
N VAL A 169 21.81 7.22 -16.67
CA VAL A 169 21.36 8.40 -15.91
C VAL A 169 22.47 9.45 -15.69
N PRO A 170 22.15 10.72 -15.33
CA PRO A 170 23.13 11.64 -14.78
C PRO A 170 23.70 11.14 -13.44
N LYS A 171 24.85 11.68 -13.00
CA LYS A 171 25.36 11.43 -11.64
C LYS A 171 24.76 12.42 -10.64
N PRO A 172 24.23 11.97 -9.49
CA PRO A 172 23.71 12.85 -8.45
C PRO A 172 24.82 13.60 -7.70
N LYS A 173 24.47 14.65 -6.96
CA LYS A 173 25.43 15.43 -6.15
C LYS A 173 25.90 14.68 -4.90
N SER A 174 24.97 13.96 -4.24
CA SER A 174 25.27 13.22 -3.02
C SER A 174 25.97 11.89 -3.32
N THR A 175 26.94 11.54 -2.49
CA THR A 175 27.62 10.24 -2.44
C THR A 175 27.35 9.53 -1.10
N PHE A 176 26.40 10.01 -0.30
CA PHE A 176 26.01 9.41 0.97
C PHE A 176 24.65 8.75 0.85
N GLY A 177 24.55 7.46 1.15
CA GLY A 177 23.39 6.67 0.77
C GLY A 177 23.42 5.19 1.18
N LYS A 178 22.44 4.44 0.67
CA LYS A 178 22.30 2.99 0.84
C LYS A 178 21.92 2.38 -0.52
N ILE A 179 22.63 1.33 -0.93
CA ILE A 179 22.29 0.56 -2.14
C ILE A 179 21.39 -0.60 -1.71
N ASP A 180 20.19 -0.71 -2.27
CA ASP A 180 19.32 -1.87 -2.06
C ASP A 180 19.79 -3.05 -2.92
N TYR A 181 20.08 -2.76 -4.19
CA TYR A 181 20.65 -3.70 -5.14
C TYR A 181 21.37 -2.95 -6.28
N GLU A 182 22.46 -3.53 -6.78
CA GLU A 182 23.14 -3.11 -8.01
C GLU A 182 23.37 -4.34 -8.90
N ARG A 183 23.15 -4.16 -10.20
CA ARG A 183 23.55 -5.03 -11.30
C ARG A 183 24.03 -4.14 -12.45
N ASP A 184 24.63 -4.73 -13.48
CA ASP A 184 25.04 -3.97 -14.67
C ASP A 184 23.84 -3.27 -15.34
N ASP A 185 22.69 -3.95 -15.39
CA ASP A 185 21.49 -3.54 -16.12
C ASP A 185 20.42 -2.84 -15.25
N ARG A 186 20.57 -2.78 -13.91
CA ARG A 186 19.58 -2.17 -13.00
C ARG A 186 20.16 -1.85 -11.63
N PHE A 187 19.60 -0.85 -10.95
CA PHE A 187 19.90 -0.60 -9.54
C PHE A 187 18.73 0.06 -8.80
N SER A 188 18.70 -0.09 -7.47
CA SER A 188 17.91 0.74 -6.55
C SER A 188 18.83 1.23 -5.44
N LEU A 189 18.79 2.53 -5.15
CA LEU A 189 19.54 3.13 -4.06
C LEU A 189 18.81 4.34 -3.48
N TYR A 190 19.11 4.65 -2.23
CA TYR A 190 18.74 5.87 -1.53
C TYR A 190 19.97 6.76 -1.36
N LEU A 191 19.76 8.07 -1.45
CA LEU A 191 20.76 9.10 -1.19
C LEU A 191 20.25 10.05 -0.13
N GLY A 192 20.94 10.07 1.01
CA GLY A 192 20.81 11.13 2.00
C GLY A 192 21.48 12.40 1.51
N ASN A 193 21.48 13.45 2.34
CA ASN A 193 22.04 14.76 2.02
C ASN A 193 21.56 15.32 0.65
N THR A 194 20.32 14.99 0.26
CA THR A 194 19.67 15.46 -0.97
C THR A 194 18.44 16.30 -0.60
N PRO A 195 18.62 17.59 -0.24
CA PRO A 195 17.50 18.51 -0.04
C PRO A 195 16.56 18.58 -1.23
N LYS A 196 15.33 19.07 -1.01
CA LYS A 196 14.31 19.09 -2.06
C LYS A 196 14.74 19.84 -3.34
N ALA A 197 15.62 20.83 -3.20
CA ALA A 197 16.23 21.51 -4.33
C ALA A 197 17.12 20.57 -5.17
N ASP A 198 17.99 19.78 -4.55
CA ASP A 198 18.88 18.84 -5.23
C ASP A 198 18.12 17.68 -5.87
N TYR A 199 17.04 17.20 -5.24
CA TYR A 199 16.08 16.28 -5.88
C TYR A 199 15.49 16.90 -7.16
N ASN A 200 15.02 18.15 -7.10
CA ASN A 200 14.43 18.82 -8.26
C ASN A 200 15.45 19.07 -9.38
N GLU A 201 16.70 19.41 -9.03
CA GLU A 201 17.80 19.51 -9.99
C GLU A 201 18.14 18.16 -10.63
N TYR A 202 18.13 17.06 -9.87
CA TYR A 202 18.37 15.72 -10.41
C TYR A 202 17.23 15.26 -11.35
N VAL A 203 15.97 15.56 -11.02
CA VAL A 203 14.83 15.37 -11.94
C VAL A 203 15.05 16.14 -13.25
N THR A 204 15.48 17.40 -13.19
CA THR A 204 15.82 18.17 -14.41
C THR A 204 16.98 17.55 -15.17
N ALA A 205 18.04 17.09 -14.49
CA ALA A 205 19.16 16.42 -15.13
C ALA A 205 18.76 15.12 -15.85
N CYS A 206 17.79 14.37 -15.32
CA CYS A 206 17.21 13.20 -16.02
C CYS A 206 16.41 13.61 -17.26
N ILE A 207 15.61 14.68 -17.17
CA ILE A 207 14.90 15.25 -18.33
C ILE A 207 15.89 15.68 -19.42
N ASP A 208 16.95 16.40 -19.06
CA ASP A 208 18.02 16.84 -19.98
C ASP A 208 18.83 15.67 -20.56
N LYS A 209 18.92 14.55 -19.85
CA LYS A 209 19.49 13.28 -20.31
C LYS A 209 18.56 12.50 -21.26
N GLY A 210 17.35 13.00 -21.51
CA GLY A 210 16.40 12.44 -22.49
C GLY A 210 15.33 11.52 -21.90
N PHE A 211 15.21 11.42 -20.57
CA PHE A 211 14.08 10.75 -19.94
C PHE A 211 12.83 11.63 -20.05
N THR A 212 12.09 11.51 -21.15
CA THR A 212 10.90 12.33 -21.42
C THR A 212 9.70 11.52 -21.92
N VAL A 213 9.86 10.22 -22.16
CA VAL A 213 8.83 9.33 -22.71
C VAL A 213 7.97 8.77 -21.58
N GLY A 214 6.65 8.76 -21.76
CA GLY A 214 5.72 8.15 -20.80
C GLY A 214 5.73 8.74 -19.38
N TYR A 215 6.22 9.98 -19.22
CA TYR A 215 6.53 10.50 -17.89
C TYR A 215 5.30 10.79 -17.02
N ARG A 216 5.47 10.67 -15.70
CA ARG A 216 4.56 11.20 -14.69
C ARG A 216 5.38 11.93 -13.63
N LYS A 217 4.86 13.06 -13.14
CA LYS A 217 5.52 13.88 -12.10
C LYS A 217 4.48 14.41 -11.11
N ASP A 218 4.85 14.45 -9.83
CA ASP A 218 4.22 15.31 -8.84
C ASP A 218 5.28 15.95 -7.91
N ASP A 219 4.85 16.43 -6.74
CA ASP A 219 5.75 17.06 -5.76
C ASP A 219 6.71 16.08 -5.08
N LYS A 220 6.45 14.76 -5.07
CA LYS A 220 7.31 13.73 -4.44
C LYS A 220 7.89 12.72 -5.42
N PHE A 221 7.22 12.36 -6.52
CA PHE A 221 7.74 11.38 -7.48
C PHE A 221 7.97 11.98 -8.87
N TYR A 222 8.86 11.34 -9.63
CA TYR A 222 9.01 11.50 -11.07
C TYR A 222 9.44 10.16 -11.66
N TYR A 223 8.79 9.70 -12.73
CA TYR A 223 9.31 8.61 -13.54
C TYR A 223 9.18 8.92 -15.02
N ALA A 224 10.04 8.32 -15.83
CA ALA A 224 10.04 8.43 -17.29
C ALA A 224 10.91 7.34 -17.94
N TYR A 225 10.72 7.15 -19.24
CA TYR A 225 11.61 6.38 -20.10
C TYR A 225 12.45 7.33 -20.98
N ASN A 226 13.64 6.89 -21.39
CA ASN A 226 14.41 7.56 -22.43
C ASN A 226 14.19 6.92 -23.83
N ALA A 227 14.80 7.50 -24.87
CA ALA A 227 14.64 7.02 -26.25
C ALA A 227 15.24 5.62 -26.50
N ASP A 228 16.19 5.19 -25.67
CA ASP A 228 16.80 3.87 -25.72
C ASP A 228 16.00 2.82 -24.91
N GLY A 229 14.86 3.22 -24.32
CA GLY A 229 13.95 2.37 -23.55
C GLY A 229 14.26 2.25 -22.05
N TRP A 230 15.35 2.85 -21.55
CA TRP A 230 15.68 2.81 -20.12
C TRP A 230 14.63 3.51 -19.28
N TYR A 231 14.26 2.91 -18.15
CA TYR A 231 13.32 3.46 -17.18
C TYR A 231 14.07 4.07 -15.99
N VAL A 232 13.65 5.26 -15.55
CA VAL A 232 14.05 5.86 -14.27
C VAL A 232 12.81 6.18 -13.43
N SER A 233 12.89 5.87 -12.14
CA SER A 233 11.96 6.36 -11.11
C SER A 233 12.74 7.05 -10.00
N LEU A 234 12.28 8.25 -9.65
CA LEU A 234 12.84 9.13 -8.63
C LEU A 234 11.77 9.44 -7.61
N GLU A 235 12.09 9.28 -6.32
CA GLU A 235 11.18 9.58 -5.22
C GLU A 235 11.89 10.43 -4.17
N TYR A 236 11.25 11.49 -3.72
CA TYR A 236 11.64 12.24 -2.53
C TYR A 236 10.89 11.69 -1.32
N VAL A 237 11.56 10.76 -0.62
CA VAL A 237 11.02 10.05 0.55
C VAL A 237 10.64 11.09 1.62
N GLY A 238 11.56 12.00 1.91
CA GLY A 238 11.46 13.05 2.91
C GLY A 238 12.80 13.21 3.63
N PHE A 239 12.92 14.19 4.52
CA PHE A 239 14.11 14.40 5.37
C PHE A 239 15.44 14.45 4.58
N ASN A 240 15.42 15.08 3.40
CA ASN A 240 16.56 15.14 2.48
C ASN A 240 17.03 13.78 1.91
N VAL A 241 16.14 12.79 1.83
CA VAL A 241 16.39 11.50 1.19
C VAL A 241 15.70 11.42 -0.18
N MET A 242 16.48 11.04 -1.21
CA MET A 242 16.01 10.71 -2.55
C MET A 242 16.25 9.22 -2.84
N ARG A 243 15.25 8.51 -3.35
CA ARG A 243 15.40 7.18 -3.94
C ARG A 243 15.55 7.27 -5.46
N ILE A 244 16.42 6.44 -6.02
CA ILE A 244 16.61 6.24 -7.46
C ILE A 244 16.44 4.75 -7.77
N ASP A 245 15.54 4.40 -8.69
CA ASP A 245 15.35 3.05 -9.25
C ASP A 245 15.53 3.15 -10.77
N VAL A 246 16.47 2.38 -11.34
CA VAL A 246 16.75 2.34 -12.79
C VAL A 246 16.62 0.90 -13.27
N ARG A 247 15.90 0.71 -14.38
CA ARG A 247 15.62 -0.59 -14.99
C ARG A 247 15.99 -0.57 -16.47
N PRO A 248 16.38 -1.73 -17.04
CA PRO A 248 16.74 -1.81 -18.45
C PRO A 248 15.51 -1.56 -19.32
N PRO A 249 15.71 -1.33 -20.63
CA PRO A 249 14.65 -1.51 -21.61
C PRO A 249 14.00 -2.89 -21.46
N GLU A 250 12.70 -2.97 -21.68
CA GLU A 250 12.03 -4.26 -21.87
C GLU A 250 12.57 -4.86 -23.18
N GLU A 251 13.17 -6.05 -23.10
CA GLU A 251 13.52 -6.78 -24.32
C GLU A 251 12.23 -7.16 -25.05
N PRO A 252 12.16 -7.00 -26.39
CA PRO A 252 11.03 -7.53 -27.15
C PRO A 252 11.01 -9.04 -26.95
N ASP A 253 9.87 -9.56 -26.48
CA ASP A 253 9.76 -10.93 -26.03
C ASP A 253 9.91 -11.92 -27.21
N GLU A 254 11.12 -12.45 -27.42
CA GLU A 254 11.40 -13.45 -28.47
C GLU A 254 10.69 -14.79 -28.22
N SER A 255 9.91 -14.95 -27.14
CA SER A 255 9.18 -16.18 -26.83
C SER A 255 7.79 -16.31 -27.48
N GLU A 256 7.22 -15.28 -28.10
CA GLU A 256 5.92 -15.37 -28.82
C GLU A 256 5.99 -16.03 -30.22
N GLN A 257 7.04 -16.80 -30.55
CA GLN A 257 7.11 -17.51 -31.83
C GLN A 257 6.38 -18.87 -31.85
N SER A 258 5.10 -18.91 -31.46
CA SER A 258 4.18 -20.00 -31.90
C SER A 258 2.69 -19.65 -31.80
N SER A 259 2.02 -19.51 -32.96
CA SER A 259 0.58 -19.26 -33.18
C SER A 259 0.00 -18.01 -32.49
N ASP A 260 -0.54 -17.02 -33.19
CA ASP A 260 -1.47 -17.17 -34.31
C ASP A 260 -1.27 -16.11 -35.42
N ALA A 261 -1.57 -16.50 -36.66
CA ALA A 261 -1.32 -15.68 -37.83
C ALA A 261 -2.62 -15.12 -38.43
N SER A 262 -3.13 -14.00 -37.90
CA SER A 262 -3.97 -13.04 -38.65
C SER A 262 -4.36 -11.75 -37.90
N LYS A 263 -3.56 -10.69 -38.03
CA LYS A 263 -4.07 -9.34 -38.40
C LYS A 263 -2.92 -8.41 -38.83
N PRO A 264 -3.05 -7.61 -39.89
CA PRO A 264 -1.98 -6.69 -40.30
C PRO A 264 -1.89 -5.47 -39.37
N GLU A 265 -0.68 -4.92 -39.28
CA GLU A 265 -0.49 -3.55 -38.80
C GLU A 265 -1.35 -2.58 -39.62
N THR A 266 -2.01 -1.65 -38.93
CA THR A 266 -2.27 -0.34 -39.52
C THR A 266 -2.13 0.70 -38.43
N THR A 267 -1.10 1.53 -38.58
CA THR A 267 -0.93 2.79 -37.86
C THR A 267 -2.25 3.56 -37.77
N ASN A 268 -2.66 3.91 -36.55
CA ASN A 268 -3.39 5.13 -36.27
C ASN A 268 -2.98 5.63 -34.89
N ALA A 269 -2.95 6.96 -34.73
CA ALA A 269 -2.67 7.63 -33.47
C ALA A 269 -3.73 7.26 -32.41
N PRO A 270 -3.45 7.43 -31.10
CA PRO A 270 -4.47 7.30 -30.07
C PRO A 270 -5.50 8.43 -30.22
N GLU A 271 -6.56 8.16 -31.00
CA GLU A 271 -7.79 8.93 -30.90
C GLU A 271 -8.36 8.74 -29.49
N THR A 272 -8.76 9.84 -28.87
CA THR A 272 -9.56 9.83 -27.65
C THR A 272 -10.79 8.94 -27.85
N SER A 273 -10.86 7.85 -27.09
CA SER A 273 -12.01 6.96 -26.98
C SER A 273 -13.28 7.77 -26.72
N LYS A 274 -14.24 7.71 -27.66
CA LYS A 274 -15.57 8.28 -27.45
C LYS A 274 -16.19 7.56 -26.24
N PRO A 275 -16.78 8.26 -25.25
CA PRO A 275 -17.46 7.60 -24.13
C PRO A 275 -18.48 6.59 -24.65
N ALA A 276 -18.54 5.41 -24.00
CA ALA A 276 -19.60 4.44 -24.23
C ALA A 276 -20.97 5.14 -24.09
N GLU A 277 -21.91 4.81 -24.98
CA GLU A 277 -23.25 5.37 -24.91
C GLU A 277 -23.98 4.79 -23.69
N ALA A 278 -24.52 5.68 -22.85
CA ALA A 278 -25.30 5.30 -21.69
C ALA A 278 -26.60 4.59 -22.13
N ASP A 279 -26.97 3.55 -21.41
CA ASP A 279 -28.20 2.79 -21.65
C ASP A 279 -29.46 3.56 -21.21
N ALA A 280 -30.62 2.91 -21.29
CA ALA A 280 -31.90 3.51 -20.90
C ALA A 280 -32.01 3.86 -19.39
N SER A 281 -31.09 3.39 -18.55
CA SER A 281 -30.96 3.75 -17.13
C SER A 281 -29.96 4.88 -16.87
N GLY A 282 -29.22 5.32 -17.88
CA GLY A 282 -28.18 6.35 -17.77
C GLY A 282 -26.81 5.79 -17.36
N LEU A 283 -26.65 4.46 -17.24
CA LEU A 283 -25.38 3.82 -16.93
C LEU A 283 -24.62 3.51 -18.22
N ARG A 284 -23.32 3.81 -18.26
CA ARG A 284 -22.45 3.27 -19.32
C ARG A 284 -22.13 1.81 -19.03
N SER A 285 -22.06 0.99 -20.08
CA SER A 285 -21.90 -0.46 -19.94
C SER A 285 -20.58 -0.87 -19.32
N ASP A 286 -19.49 -0.14 -19.62
CA ASP A 286 -18.15 -0.32 -19.07
C ASP A 286 -18.12 -0.01 -17.56
N PHE A 287 -18.73 1.09 -17.14
CA PHE A 287 -18.91 1.42 -15.72
C PHE A 287 -19.70 0.34 -14.99
N LYS A 288 -20.82 -0.11 -15.57
CA LYS A 288 -21.67 -1.11 -14.93
C LYS A 288 -20.93 -2.45 -14.80
N GLU A 289 -20.23 -2.89 -15.85
CA GLU A 289 -19.37 -4.10 -15.83
C GLU A 289 -18.33 -4.02 -14.70
N ALA A 290 -17.62 -2.89 -14.56
CA ALA A 290 -16.64 -2.68 -13.50
C ALA A 290 -17.25 -2.74 -12.09
N MET A 291 -18.42 -2.14 -11.89
CA MET A 291 -19.11 -2.16 -10.59
C MET A 291 -19.72 -3.52 -10.24
N ASP A 292 -20.30 -4.22 -11.22
CA ASP A 292 -20.85 -5.57 -11.05
C ASP A 292 -19.73 -6.57 -10.71
N ASN A 293 -18.58 -6.48 -11.39
CA ASN A 293 -17.43 -7.32 -11.11
C ASN A 293 -16.82 -7.02 -9.74
N TYR A 294 -16.78 -5.76 -9.31
CA TYR A 294 -16.36 -5.38 -7.95
C TYR A 294 -17.29 -5.97 -6.89
N GLU A 295 -18.61 -5.86 -7.06
CA GLU A 295 -19.56 -6.45 -6.12
C GLU A 295 -19.45 -7.98 -6.09
N SER A 296 -19.31 -8.63 -7.26
CA SER A 296 -19.09 -10.08 -7.39
C SER A 296 -17.84 -10.52 -6.61
N PHE A 297 -16.69 -9.91 -6.91
CA PHE A 297 -15.41 -10.17 -6.25
C PHE A 297 -15.47 -10.04 -4.72
N MET A 298 -16.16 -9.00 -4.22
CA MET A 298 -16.32 -8.79 -2.77
C MET A 298 -17.30 -9.79 -2.13
N ASN A 299 -18.29 -10.31 -2.87
CA ASN A 299 -19.14 -11.41 -2.39
C ASN A 299 -18.33 -12.72 -2.25
N ASP A 300 -17.53 -13.07 -3.27
CA ASP A 300 -16.66 -14.25 -3.21
C ASP A 300 -15.62 -14.15 -2.09
N TYR A 301 -15.07 -12.95 -1.87
CA TYR A 301 -14.19 -12.68 -0.74
C TYR A 301 -14.86 -13.02 0.61
N VAL A 302 -16.08 -12.54 0.83
CA VAL A 302 -16.83 -12.81 2.06
C VAL A 302 -17.18 -14.29 2.21
N ASP A 303 -17.58 -14.96 1.13
CA ASP A 303 -17.92 -16.38 1.19
C ASP A 303 -16.66 -17.26 1.40
N PHE A 304 -15.51 -16.88 0.83
CA PHE A 304 -14.19 -17.48 1.13
C PHE A 304 -13.81 -17.29 2.60
N MET A 305 -13.95 -16.07 3.14
CA MET A 305 -13.60 -15.76 4.53
C MET A 305 -14.45 -16.54 5.54
N LYS A 306 -15.75 -16.72 5.29
CA LYS A 306 -16.60 -17.59 6.14
C LYS A 306 -16.12 -19.03 6.14
N LYS A 307 -15.73 -19.54 4.98
CA LYS A 307 -15.22 -20.91 4.85
C LYS A 307 -13.87 -21.08 5.56
N TYR A 308 -12.98 -20.10 5.42
CA TYR A 308 -11.70 -20.04 6.12
C TYR A 308 -11.89 -19.98 7.65
N GLN A 309 -12.78 -19.12 8.15
CA GLN A 309 -13.12 -19.02 9.58
C GLN A 309 -13.74 -20.33 10.11
N ALA A 310 -14.57 -21.02 9.32
CA ALA A 310 -15.21 -22.27 9.72
C ALA A 310 -14.25 -23.47 9.75
N ASN A 311 -13.30 -23.55 8.80
CA ASN A 311 -12.23 -24.54 8.82
C ASN A 311 -11.01 -24.07 8.01
N PRO A 312 -9.98 -23.50 8.64
CA PRO A 312 -8.80 -22.98 7.92
C PRO A 312 -7.90 -24.09 7.35
N THR A 313 -8.18 -25.37 7.68
CA THR A 313 -7.45 -26.54 7.16
C THR A 313 -8.20 -27.26 6.02
N ASP A 314 -9.32 -26.73 5.55
CA ASP A 314 -10.05 -27.27 4.41
C ASP A 314 -9.23 -27.12 3.11
N LEU A 315 -8.74 -28.24 2.57
CA LEU A 315 -7.92 -28.27 1.35
C LEU A 315 -8.64 -27.69 0.12
N SER A 316 -9.98 -27.59 0.13
CA SER A 316 -10.71 -26.94 -0.96
C SER A 316 -10.55 -25.41 -0.99
N LEU A 317 -10.09 -24.77 0.09
CA LEU A 317 -9.70 -23.36 0.11
C LEU A 317 -8.61 -23.03 -0.93
N ILE A 318 -7.75 -23.99 -1.28
CA ILE A 318 -6.72 -23.82 -2.32
C ILE A 318 -7.37 -23.62 -3.69
N THR A 319 -8.44 -24.36 -3.99
CA THR A 319 -9.21 -24.25 -5.24
C THR A 319 -10.05 -22.97 -5.27
N ASP A 320 -10.63 -22.58 -4.13
CA ASP A 320 -11.38 -21.33 -4.01
C ASP A 320 -10.46 -20.12 -4.19
N TYR A 321 -9.25 -20.15 -3.63
CA TYR A 321 -8.24 -19.10 -3.80
C TYR A 321 -7.76 -18.97 -5.26
N ALA A 322 -7.57 -20.09 -5.96
CA ALA A 322 -7.28 -20.05 -7.41
C ALA A 322 -8.44 -19.46 -8.23
N THR A 323 -9.69 -19.72 -7.81
CA THR A 323 -10.89 -19.12 -8.42
C THR A 323 -10.96 -17.61 -8.14
N TYR A 324 -10.61 -17.19 -6.92
CA TYR A 324 -10.53 -15.78 -6.52
C TYR A 324 -9.49 -14.98 -7.32
N ILE A 325 -8.32 -15.56 -7.60
CA ILE A 325 -7.31 -14.94 -8.48
C ILE A 325 -7.86 -14.68 -9.89
N ASN A 326 -8.61 -15.64 -10.46
CA ASN A 326 -9.22 -15.42 -11.78
C ASN A 326 -10.21 -14.26 -11.77
N LYS A 327 -11.03 -14.14 -10.71
CA LYS A 327 -11.96 -13.02 -10.53
C LYS A 327 -11.26 -11.69 -10.30
N TYR A 328 -10.08 -11.67 -9.67
CA TYR A 328 -9.23 -10.48 -9.58
C TYR A 328 -8.75 -10.00 -10.96
N ASN A 329 -8.45 -10.93 -11.88
CA ASN A 329 -8.07 -10.58 -13.25
C ASN A 329 -9.27 -10.03 -14.05
N GLU A 330 -10.46 -10.63 -13.91
CA GLU A 330 -11.71 -10.14 -14.51
C GLU A 330 -12.06 -8.74 -14.00
N LEU A 331 -11.92 -8.52 -12.69
CA LEU A 331 -12.06 -7.21 -12.04
C LEU A 331 -11.11 -6.19 -12.67
N SER A 332 -9.81 -6.49 -12.69
CA SER A 332 -8.77 -5.60 -13.21
C SER A 332 -9.04 -5.20 -14.67
N GLN A 333 -9.34 -6.16 -15.54
CA GLN A 333 -9.69 -5.90 -16.94
C GLN A 333 -10.95 -5.03 -17.09
N SER A 334 -11.96 -5.19 -16.24
CA SER A 334 -13.16 -4.35 -16.29
C SER A 334 -12.90 -2.90 -15.86
N PHE A 335 -12.00 -2.67 -14.91
CA PHE A 335 -11.56 -1.31 -14.54
C PHE A 335 -10.64 -0.67 -15.59
N GLU A 336 -9.84 -1.45 -16.31
CA GLU A 336 -9.05 -0.97 -17.46
C GLU A 336 -9.94 -0.56 -18.64
N LYS A 337 -10.99 -1.35 -18.95
CA LYS A 337 -11.98 -1.01 -19.98
C LYS A 337 -12.79 0.24 -19.65
N TRP A 338 -13.03 0.50 -18.36
CA TRP A 338 -13.78 1.67 -17.88
C TRP A 338 -12.94 2.96 -17.93
N ASP A 339 -12.53 3.35 -19.13
CA ASP A 339 -11.73 4.53 -19.42
C ASP A 339 -12.57 5.85 -19.39
N SER A 340 -13.33 6.08 -18.32
CA SER A 340 -14.03 7.36 -18.09
C SER A 340 -13.37 8.20 -16.98
N SER A 341 -13.30 9.52 -17.14
CA SER A 341 -12.66 10.41 -16.14
C SER A 341 -13.61 10.82 -15.01
N ASP A 342 -14.89 10.93 -15.34
CA ASP A 342 -15.95 11.47 -14.49
C ASP A 342 -17.20 10.58 -14.60
N MET A 343 -17.79 10.19 -13.47
CA MET A 343 -19.09 9.52 -13.41
C MET A 343 -20.22 10.53 -13.62
N ASN A 344 -21.32 10.09 -14.22
CA ASN A 344 -22.57 10.85 -14.25
C ASN A 344 -23.41 10.64 -12.97
N ASP A 345 -24.55 11.32 -12.84
CA ASP A 345 -25.38 11.28 -11.63
C ASP A 345 -25.98 9.88 -11.36
N ALA A 346 -26.38 9.15 -12.41
CA ALA A 346 -26.92 7.79 -12.28
C ALA A 346 -25.82 6.78 -11.92
N GLU A 347 -24.64 6.92 -12.51
CA GLU A 347 -23.47 6.10 -12.19
C GLU A 347 -23.00 6.33 -10.75
N THR A 348 -23.00 7.59 -10.30
CA THR A 348 -22.67 7.95 -8.91
C THR A 348 -23.67 7.33 -7.93
N ALA A 349 -24.97 7.33 -8.25
CA ALA A 349 -25.98 6.66 -7.44
C ALA A 349 -25.75 5.14 -7.40
N TYR A 350 -25.51 4.51 -8.56
CA TYR A 350 -25.25 3.07 -8.65
C TYR A 350 -24.02 2.63 -7.85
N TYR A 351 -22.92 3.40 -7.93
CA TYR A 351 -21.73 3.18 -7.10
C TYR A 351 -22.04 3.21 -5.60
N LEU A 352 -22.85 4.18 -5.13
CA LEU A 352 -23.23 4.25 -3.72
C LEU A 352 -24.10 3.07 -3.28
N GLU A 353 -24.99 2.57 -4.15
CA GLU A 353 -25.76 1.36 -3.88
C GLU A 353 -24.86 0.11 -3.80
N VAL A 354 -23.94 -0.06 -4.76
CA VAL A 354 -22.94 -1.15 -4.79
C VAL A 354 -22.11 -1.14 -3.50
N GLN A 355 -21.57 0.02 -3.11
CA GLN A 355 -20.81 0.15 -1.86
C GLN A 355 -21.67 -0.15 -0.62
N THR A 356 -22.95 0.21 -0.62
CA THR A 356 -23.86 -0.13 0.47
C THR A 356 -24.08 -1.66 0.56
N ARG A 357 -24.23 -2.35 -0.57
CA ARG A 357 -24.36 -3.81 -0.62
C ARG A 357 -23.07 -4.51 -0.18
N VAL A 358 -21.91 -4.08 -0.68
CA VAL A 358 -20.59 -4.60 -0.30
C VAL A 358 -20.32 -4.40 1.19
N ASN A 359 -20.58 -3.21 1.75
CA ASN A 359 -20.38 -2.95 3.18
C ASN A 359 -21.31 -3.83 4.05
N ASN A 360 -22.58 -3.97 3.67
CA ASN A 360 -23.51 -4.87 4.37
C ASN A 360 -23.04 -6.33 4.31
N LYS A 361 -22.48 -6.77 3.18
CA LYS A 361 -21.93 -8.11 2.98
C LYS A 361 -20.66 -8.35 3.83
N LEU A 362 -19.76 -7.37 3.94
CA LEU A 362 -18.55 -7.44 4.78
C LEU A 362 -18.85 -7.55 6.28
N LEU A 363 -19.98 -7.00 6.74
CA LEU A 363 -20.44 -7.20 8.13
C LEU A 363 -20.77 -8.67 8.45
N GLU A 364 -20.99 -9.53 7.44
CA GLU A 364 -21.24 -10.97 7.64
C GLU A 364 -19.99 -11.80 8.01
N VAL A 365 -18.80 -11.20 8.02
CA VAL A 365 -17.51 -11.82 8.42
C VAL A 365 -16.77 -11.03 9.51
N SER A 366 -17.36 -9.93 9.98
CA SER A 366 -16.82 -9.05 11.03
C SER A 366 -17.47 -9.28 12.40
N GLN A 367 -18.13 -10.44 12.58
CA GLN A 367 -18.81 -10.90 13.81
C GLN A 367 -18.30 -12.29 14.19
#